data_AF-A0A1X0QQE1-F1
#
_entry.id   AF-A0A1X0QQE1-F1
#
_cell.length_a   1.000
_cell.length_b   1.000
_cell.length_c   1.000
_cell.angle_alpha   90.00
_cell.angle_beta   90.00
_cell.angle_gamma   90.00
#
_symmetry.space_group_name_H-M   'P 1'
#
loop_
_entity.id
_entity.type
_entity.pdbx_description
1 polymer ?
#
loop_
_entity_poly.entity_id
_entity_poly.type
_entity_poly.pdbx_seq_one_letter_code
_entity_poly.pdbx_strand_id
1 'polypeptide(L)'
;MNDSVSILVAVFIILVILRWMLGGNQSNQTQQRPNQRQATRRPQHRVTPQMIEMVRAMFPDIPVAAIQADLQRTGSVETTVDNALRDGSLPLPPSASPTITTTTTTTTNNQPSSSSTGRNSPNHANLVQRYKIDVDHVSEAQEPPKVWETNPDKRQEMLKKRKEYMVLQARKRMMEQANKQKKIEQESVSNNNGSNNVSNNDSKTFDEMSVDELNSLSAEQRRQQMLQALNRRNSEKNIFQ
;
A
#
# COMPACT_ATOMS: atom_id res chain seq x y z
N MET A 1 12.05 -5.78 -56.12
CA MET A 1 12.72 -5.81 -54.81
C MET A 1 12.46 -4.56 -53.97
N ASN A 2 12.41 -3.37 -54.58
CA ASN A 2 12.34 -2.09 -53.87
C ASN A 2 11.02 -1.89 -53.11
N ASP A 3 9.89 -2.36 -53.66
CA ASP A 3 8.59 -2.27 -52.97
C ASP A 3 8.52 -3.12 -51.71
N SER A 4 9.10 -4.32 -51.74
CA SER A 4 9.16 -5.20 -50.57
C SER A 4 9.99 -4.58 -49.44
N VAL A 5 11.05 -3.84 -49.79
CA VAL A 5 11.89 -3.11 -48.83
C VAL A 5 11.12 -1.92 -48.24
N SER A 6 10.41 -1.14 -49.05
CA SER A 6 9.55 -0.04 -48.56
C SER A 6 8.44 -0.54 -47.62
N ILE A 7 7.81 -1.68 -47.94
CA ILE A 7 6.77 -2.28 -47.10
C ILE A 7 7.35 -2.74 -45.76
N LEU A 8 8.54 -3.37 -45.74
CA LEU A 8 9.18 -3.79 -44.50
C LEU A 8 9.57 -2.60 -43.61
N VAL A 9 10.07 -1.51 -44.21
CA VAL A 9 10.40 -0.28 -43.49
C VAL A 9 9.15 0.38 -42.91
N ALA A 10 8.05 0.44 -43.68
CA ALA A 10 6.78 0.98 -43.21
C ALA A 10 6.21 0.20 -42.03
N VAL A 11 6.21 -1.14 -42.10
CA VAL A 11 5.74 -2.01 -41.01
C VAL A 11 6.61 -1.85 -39.76
N PHE A 12 7.93 -1.73 -39.92
CA PHE A 12 8.84 -1.52 -38.80
C PHE A 12 8.60 -0.18 -38.09
N ILE A 13 8.42 0.91 -38.84
CA ILE A 13 8.11 2.24 -38.28
C ILE A 13 6.77 2.21 -37.53
N ILE A 14 5.74 1.58 -38.11
CA ILE A 14 4.43 1.42 -37.47
C ILE A 14 4.56 0.63 -36.16
N LEU A 15 5.35 -0.44 -36.12
CA LEU A 15 5.59 -1.21 -34.91
C LEU A 15 6.36 -0.42 -33.85
N VAL A 16 7.32 0.43 -34.23
CA VAL A 16 8.03 1.29 -33.29
C VAL A 16 7.11 2.34 -32.68
N ILE A 17 6.24 2.95 -33.50
CA ILE A 17 5.24 3.92 -33.04
C ILE A 17 4.20 3.24 -32.14
N LEU A 18 3.71 2.05 -32.51
CA LEU A 18 2.82 1.26 -31.66
C LEU A 18 3.51 0.82 -30.37
N ARG A 19 4.79 0.44 -30.41
CA ARG A 19 5.57 0.08 -29.22
C ARG A 19 5.77 1.27 -28.28
N TRP A 20 5.88 2.47 -28.83
CA TRP A 20 6.01 3.71 -28.07
C TRP A 20 4.65 4.19 -27.53
N MET A 21 3.58 4.05 -28.32
CA MET A 21 2.23 4.50 -27.97
C MET A 21 1.46 3.53 -27.05
N LEU A 22 1.66 2.21 -27.19
CA LEU A 22 1.08 1.19 -26.31
C LEU A 22 2.01 0.73 -25.20
N GLY A 23 3.31 1.01 -25.30
CA GLY A 23 4.35 0.47 -24.42
C GLY A 23 5.24 1.54 -23.80
N GLY A 24 4.63 2.59 -23.23
CA GLY A 24 5.31 3.54 -22.36
C GLY A 24 5.92 2.84 -21.15
N ASN A 25 7.25 2.85 -21.07
CA ASN A 25 8.12 2.55 -19.93
C ASN A 25 7.52 1.71 -18.79
N GLN A 26 7.48 0.39 -18.96
CA GLN A 26 7.60 -0.50 -17.80
C GLN A 26 9.03 -0.42 -17.27
N SER A 27 9.26 0.56 -16.40
CA SER A 27 10.32 0.44 -15.42
C SER A 27 10.02 -0.81 -14.59
N ASN A 28 10.87 -1.82 -14.73
CA ASN A 28 10.92 -2.98 -13.84
C ASN A 28 11.25 -2.47 -12.43
N GLN A 29 10.21 -2.13 -11.66
CA GLN A 29 10.32 -1.99 -10.21
C GLN A 29 9.58 -3.17 -9.58
N THR A 30 10.19 -4.33 -9.70
CA THR A 30 9.87 -5.50 -8.90
C THR A 30 10.31 -5.21 -7.47
N GLN A 31 9.38 -4.75 -6.63
CA GLN A 31 9.49 -4.86 -5.18
C GLN A 31 8.09 -4.87 -4.56
N GLN A 32 7.47 -6.04 -4.66
CA GLN A 32 6.35 -6.44 -3.80
C GLN A 32 6.90 -6.56 -2.37
N ARG A 33 6.74 -5.51 -1.56
CA ARG A 33 6.86 -5.63 -0.11
C ARG A 33 5.48 -5.89 0.49
N PRO A 34 5.35 -6.84 1.43
CA PRO A 34 4.08 -7.14 2.07
C PRO A 34 3.57 -5.95 2.89
N ASN A 35 2.26 -5.91 2.95
CA ASN A 35 1.39 -4.84 3.40
C ASN A 35 1.57 -4.53 4.91
N GLN A 36 2.63 -3.81 5.29
CA GLN A 36 2.68 -3.11 6.56
C GLN A 36 1.95 -1.77 6.40
N ARG A 37 0.89 -1.57 7.19
CA ARG A 37 0.22 -0.28 7.36
C ARG A 37 1.19 0.72 7.98
N GLN A 38 2.05 1.30 7.15
CA GLN A 38 2.86 2.43 7.55
C GLN A 38 1.89 3.60 7.69
N ALA A 39 1.69 4.04 8.94
CA ALA A 39 1.21 5.40 9.18
C ALA A 39 2.06 6.30 8.28
N THR A 40 1.42 7.09 7.43
CA THR A 40 2.08 8.03 6.52
C THR A 40 2.78 9.10 7.35
N ARG A 41 3.94 8.73 7.93
CA ARG A 41 4.91 9.67 8.47
C ARG A 41 5.30 10.51 7.27
N ARG A 42 4.75 11.73 7.21
CA ARG A 42 5.14 12.69 6.17
C ARG A 42 6.66 12.78 6.21
N PRO A 43 7.35 12.64 5.07
CA PRO A 43 8.80 12.72 5.04
C PRO A 43 9.21 14.04 5.67
N GLN A 44 9.93 13.96 6.80
CA GLN A 44 10.50 15.13 7.44
C GLN A 44 11.70 15.52 6.59
N HIS A 45 11.70 16.74 6.06
CA HIS A 45 12.81 17.24 5.27
C HIS A 45 13.98 17.56 6.21
N ARG A 46 15.21 17.31 5.73
CA ARG A 46 16.40 17.72 6.46
C ARG A 46 16.52 19.24 6.35
N VAL A 47 16.68 19.90 7.49
CA VAL A 47 16.82 21.35 7.56
C VAL A 47 18.27 21.68 7.81
N THR A 48 18.85 22.54 6.97
CA THR A 48 20.20 23.06 7.17
C THR A 48 20.16 24.36 7.98
N PRO A 49 21.21 24.68 8.75
CA PRO A 49 21.29 25.94 9.50
C PRO A 49 21.17 27.19 8.61
N GLN A 50 21.69 27.12 7.38
CA GLN A 50 21.60 28.21 6.40
C GLN A 50 20.15 28.54 6.02
N MET A 51 19.29 27.53 5.85
CA MET A 51 17.88 27.74 5.52
C MET A 51 17.16 28.49 6.65
N ILE A 52 17.49 28.17 7.90
CA ILE A 52 16.94 28.83 9.09
C ILE A 52 17.42 30.29 9.16
N GLU A 53 18.70 30.53 8.92
CA GLU A 53 19.29 31.87 8.97
C GLU A 53 18.69 32.80 7.91
N MET A 54 18.45 32.30 6.69
CA MET A 54 17.80 33.07 5.63
C MET A 54 16.39 33.52 6.01
N VAL A 55 15.56 32.63 6.58
CA VAL A 55 14.21 32.98 7.06
C VAL A 55 14.31 33.96 8.24
N ARG A 56 15.25 33.74 9.17
CA ARG A 56 15.46 34.60 10.34
C ARG A 56 15.90 36.02 9.97
N ALA A 57 16.70 36.18 8.92
CA ALA A 57 17.13 37.49 8.45
C ALA A 57 15.96 38.34 7.93
N MET A 58 14.95 37.71 7.34
CA MET A 58 13.71 38.37 6.88
C MET A 58 12.69 38.56 8.02
N PHE A 59 12.59 37.58 8.93
CA PHE A 59 11.63 37.55 10.03
C PHE A 59 12.32 37.37 11.39
N PRO A 60 12.87 38.45 11.99
CA PRO A 60 13.56 38.36 13.27
C PRO A 60 12.62 38.05 14.44
N ASP A 61 11.32 38.34 14.29
CA ASP A 61 10.30 38.15 15.33
C ASP A 61 9.83 36.69 15.44
N ILE A 62 10.13 35.84 14.44
CA ILE A 62 9.69 34.44 14.42
C ILE A 62 10.75 33.57 15.10
N PRO A 63 10.36 32.72 16.07
CA PRO A 63 11.31 31.88 16.79
C PRO A 63 11.90 30.80 15.88
N VAL A 64 13.19 30.52 16.08
CA VAL A 64 13.96 29.51 15.32
C VAL A 64 13.31 28.13 15.33
N ALA A 65 12.69 27.73 16.45
CA ALA A 65 12.01 26.45 16.58
C ALA A 65 10.79 26.33 15.63
N ALA A 66 10.05 27.43 15.43
CA ALA A 66 8.91 27.44 14.52
C ALA A 66 9.37 27.43 13.05
N ILE A 67 10.43 28.17 12.74
CA ILE A 67 11.08 28.14 11.42
C ILE A 67 11.56 26.72 11.09
N GLN A 68 12.25 26.06 12.01
CA GLN A 68 12.74 24.70 11.81
C GLN A 68 11.59 23.71 11.61
N ALA A 69 10.52 23.81 12.41
CA ALA A 69 9.36 22.93 12.30
C ALA A 69 8.63 23.10 10.96
N ASP A 70 8.47 24.34 10.49
CA ASP A 70 7.86 24.58 9.19
C ASP A 70 8.78 24.13 8.04
N LEU A 71 10.08 24.39 8.11
CA LEU A 71 11.05 23.91 7.12
C LEU A 71 11.13 22.38 7.05
N GLN A 72 10.97 21.68 8.18
CA GLN A 72 10.86 20.21 8.19
C GLN A 72 9.60 19.73 7.47
N ARG A 73 8.53 20.53 7.50
CA ARG A 73 7.24 20.24 6.86
C ARG A 73 7.22 20.59 5.38
N THR A 74 7.76 21.75 5.00
CA THR A 74 7.74 22.29 3.63
C THR A 74 8.95 21.82 2.80
N GLY A 75 10.12 21.73 3.41
CA GLY A 75 11.38 21.40 2.74
C GLY A 75 11.98 22.53 1.90
N SER A 76 11.38 23.72 1.87
CA SER A 76 11.81 24.87 1.06
C SER A 76 11.68 26.17 1.85
N VAL A 77 12.68 27.05 1.67
CA VAL A 77 12.72 28.36 2.32
C VAL A 77 11.63 29.26 1.79
N GLU A 78 11.44 29.27 0.47
CA GLU A 78 10.44 30.10 -0.22
C GLU A 78 9.03 29.81 0.28
N THR A 79 8.70 28.52 0.43
CA THR A 79 7.37 28.09 0.92
C THR A 79 7.17 28.51 2.38
N THR A 80 8.22 28.46 3.20
CA THR A 80 8.15 28.89 4.61
C THR A 80 8.05 30.41 4.73
N VAL A 81 8.69 31.17 3.84
CA VAL A 81 8.52 32.63 3.74
C VAL A 81 7.08 32.99 3.36
N ASP A 82 6.51 32.32 2.36
CA ASP A 82 5.11 32.53 1.97
C ASP A 82 4.14 32.22 3.12
N ASN A 83 4.37 31.15 3.88
CA ASN A 83 3.56 30.82 5.05
C ASN A 83 3.68 31.89 6.15
N ALA A 84 4.90 32.35 6.42
CA ALA A 84 5.16 33.41 7.39
C ALA A 84 4.46 34.73 7.00
N LEU A 85 4.43 35.07 5.71
CA LEU A 85 3.73 36.24 5.19
C LEU A 85 2.20 36.11 5.28
N ARG A 86 1.67 34.91 5.04
CA ARG A 86 0.21 34.65 5.09
C ARG A 86 -0.35 34.73 6.51
N ASP A 87 0.32 34.05 7.44
CA ASP A 87 -0.20 33.84 8.78
C ASP A 87 0.39 34.83 9.80
N GLY A 88 1.39 35.63 9.39
CA GLY A 88 2.15 36.54 10.26
C GLY A 88 2.99 35.81 11.33
N SER A 89 2.93 34.48 11.37
CA SER A 89 3.61 33.63 12.34
C SER A 89 3.68 32.19 11.82
N LEU A 90 4.61 31.38 12.33
CA LEU A 90 4.73 29.97 11.96
C LEU A 90 4.19 29.07 13.08
N PRO A 91 3.61 27.91 12.75
CA PRO A 91 3.08 26.99 13.75
C PRO A 91 4.20 26.45 14.64
N LEU A 92 4.09 26.71 15.95
CA LEU A 92 5.05 26.19 16.92
C LEU A 92 4.95 24.66 16.98
N PRO A 93 6.08 23.94 16.99
CA PRO A 93 6.05 22.51 17.23
C PRO A 93 5.49 22.24 18.64
N PRO A 94 4.73 21.16 18.85
CA PRO A 94 4.34 20.76 20.19
C PRO A 94 5.61 20.55 21.02
N SER A 95 5.70 21.19 22.18
CA SER A 95 6.83 21.06 23.10
C SER A 95 7.09 19.57 23.36
N ALA A 96 8.22 19.06 22.89
CA ALA A 96 8.69 17.76 23.30
C ALA A 96 9.13 17.89 24.76
N SER A 97 8.39 17.28 25.69
CA SER A 97 8.86 17.12 27.07
C SER A 97 10.30 16.58 27.03
N PRO A 98 11.22 17.14 27.83
CA PRO A 98 12.61 16.71 27.82
C PRO A 98 12.69 15.26 28.31
N THR A 99 12.99 14.33 27.40
CA THR A 99 13.47 13.00 27.78
C THR A 99 14.83 13.21 28.42
N ILE A 100 14.88 13.08 29.73
CA ILE A 100 16.10 13.07 30.53
C ILE A 100 16.92 11.87 30.05
N THR A 101 18.00 12.12 29.33
CA THR A 101 18.95 11.08 28.94
C THR A 101 19.83 10.77 30.16
N THR A 102 19.45 9.75 30.94
CA THR A 102 20.37 9.12 31.88
C THR A 102 20.99 7.90 31.21
N THR A 103 22.29 7.98 30.98
CA THR A 103 23.14 6.87 30.58
C THR A 103 23.18 5.80 31.67
N THR A 104 22.63 4.60 31.41
CA THR A 104 23.14 3.34 32.00
C THR A 104 22.59 2.13 31.26
N THR A 105 23.52 1.23 30.97
CA THR A 105 23.37 -0.15 30.48
C THR A 105 22.37 -0.99 31.26
N THR A 106 21.46 -1.69 30.57
CA THR A 106 21.17 -3.14 30.76
C THR A 106 20.02 -3.61 29.85
N THR A 107 20.24 -4.80 29.30
CA THR A 107 19.34 -5.71 28.60
C THR A 107 17.99 -5.90 29.30
N THR A 108 16.86 -5.78 28.58
CA THR A 108 15.69 -6.70 28.61
C THR A 108 14.58 -6.25 27.65
N ASN A 109 13.99 -7.23 26.95
CA ASN A 109 12.73 -7.22 26.19
C ASN A 109 11.86 -5.95 26.20
N ASN A 110 11.76 -5.29 25.03
CA ASN A 110 10.71 -4.31 24.76
C ASN A 110 9.69 -4.86 23.74
N GLN A 111 8.60 -5.36 24.29
CA GLN A 111 7.32 -5.50 23.61
C GLN A 111 6.81 -4.11 23.20
N PRO A 112 6.38 -3.88 21.95
CA PRO A 112 5.85 -2.59 21.55
C PRO A 112 4.43 -2.42 22.11
N SER A 113 4.30 -1.70 23.23
CA SER A 113 3.04 -1.09 23.66
C SER A 113 2.67 0.02 22.67
N SER A 114 1.72 -0.28 21.79
CA SER A 114 1.10 0.67 20.88
C SER A 114 0.28 1.70 21.67
N SER A 115 0.87 2.86 21.95
CA SER A 115 0.13 4.03 22.40
C SER A 115 -0.72 4.55 21.25
N SER A 116 -1.90 3.97 21.05
CA SER A 116 -2.93 4.54 20.20
C SER A 116 -3.40 5.84 20.85
N THR A 117 -3.00 6.98 20.29
CA THR A 117 -3.65 8.26 20.58
C THR A 117 -5.09 8.13 20.10
N GLY A 118 -5.98 7.76 21.02
CA GLY A 118 -7.40 7.61 20.80
C GLY A 118 -8.01 8.95 20.40
N ARG A 119 -8.04 9.23 19.10
CA ARG A 119 -9.12 10.07 18.57
C ARG A 119 -10.40 9.31 18.89
N ASN A 120 -11.29 9.93 19.65
CA ASN A 120 -12.66 9.48 19.88
C ASN A 120 -13.40 9.41 18.53
N SER A 121 -13.06 8.42 17.71
CA SER A 121 -13.84 8.10 16.54
C SER A 121 -15.11 7.43 17.07
N PRO A 122 -16.30 7.91 16.70
CA PRO A 122 -17.54 7.21 17.05
C PRO A 122 -17.38 5.74 16.66
N ASN A 123 -17.77 4.85 17.57
CA ASN A 123 -17.60 3.41 17.46
C ASN A 123 -18.51 2.88 16.34
N HIS A 124 -18.03 2.96 15.09
CA HIS A 124 -18.73 2.43 13.94
C HIS A 124 -18.25 1.01 13.71
N ALA A 125 -19.16 0.03 13.74
CA ALA A 125 -18.81 -1.37 13.53
C ALA A 125 -18.33 -1.62 12.09
N ASN A 126 -18.82 -0.84 11.12
CA ASN A 126 -18.51 -1.01 9.71
C ASN A 126 -18.34 0.32 8.97
N LEU A 127 -17.59 0.31 7.86
CA LEU A 127 -17.39 1.47 7.00
C LEU A 127 -18.70 2.00 6.39
N VAL A 128 -19.65 1.11 6.13
CA VAL A 128 -21.01 1.47 5.65
C VAL A 128 -21.71 2.40 6.65
N GLN A 129 -21.63 2.08 7.94
CA GLN A 129 -22.23 2.90 9.01
C GLN A 129 -21.48 4.22 9.19
N ARG A 130 -20.14 4.17 9.10
CA ARG A 130 -19.30 5.38 9.21
C ARG A 130 -19.65 6.41 8.14
N TYR A 131 -19.85 5.96 6.91
CA TYR A 131 -20.08 6.81 5.76
C TYR A 131 -21.56 6.95 5.39
N LYS A 132 -22.47 6.35 6.18
CA LYS A 132 -23.93 6.37 5.93
C LYS A 132 -24.25 5.98 4.48
N ILE A 133 -23.65 4.90 4.01
CA ILE A 133 -23.80 4.43 2.62
C ILE A 133 -25.10 3.64 2.53
N ASP A 134 -26.05 4.13 1.74
CA ASP A 134 -27.27 3.40 1.42
C ASP A 134 -26.94 2.29 0.43
N VAL A 135 -26.76 1.08 0.95
CA VAL A 135 -26.29 -0.08 0.19
C VAL A 135 -27.21 -0.35 -0.98
N ASP A 136 -28.53 -0.25 -0.78
CA ASP A 136 -29.54 -0.60 -1.78
C ASP A 136 -29.56 0.40 -2.94
N HIS A 137 -29.41 1.69 -2.67
CA HIS A 137 -29.45 2.74 -3.70
C HIS A 137 -28.13 2.85 -4.50
N VAL A 138 -26.99 2.45 -3.91
CA VAL A 138 -25.67 2.62 -4.53
C VAL A 138 -25.16 1.30 -5.17
N SER A 139 -25.90 0.20 -5.05
CA SER A 139 -25.60 -1.09 -5.70
C SER A 139 -25.37 -0.99 -7.21
N GLU A 140 -26.04 -0.02 -7.84
CA GLU A 140 -26.03 0.22 -9.30
C GLU A 140 -25.17 1.43 -9.70
N ALA A 141 -24.43 2.02 -8.74
CA ALA A 141 -23.63 3.20 -8.99
C ALA A 141 -22.45 2.89 -9.93
N GLN A 142 -22.48 3.54 -11.10
CA GLN A 142 -21.45 3.48 -12.13
C GLN A 142 -20.10 3.99 -11.58
N GLU A 143 -18.99 3.43 -12.08
CA GLU A 143 -17.64 3.82 -11.63
C GLU A 143 -17.43 5.33 -11.81
N PRO A 144 -17.13 6.08 -10.73
CA PRO A 144 -16.98 7.52 -10.84
C PRO A 144 -15.72 7.86 -11.67
N PRO A 145 -15.80 8.85 -12.57
CA PRO A 145 -14.69 9.19 -13.44
C PRO A 145 -13.43 9.57 -12.65
N LYS A 146 -12.27 9.09 -13.12
CA LYS A 146 -10.97 9.33 -12.50
C LYS A 146 -10.38 10.68 -12.91
N VAL A 147 -11.21 11.72 -12.93
CA VAL A 147 -10.82 13.10 -13.26
C VAL A 147 -10.99 13.97 -12.03
N TRP A 148 -10.02 14.84 -11.77
CA TRP A 148 -10.13 15.83 -10.69
C TRP A 148 -10.86 17.06 -11.21
N GLU A 149 -11.98 17.37 -10.56
CA GLU A 149 -12.72 18.61 -10.83
C GLU A 149 -11.96 19.84 -10.32
N THR A 150 -12.03 20.94 -11.07
CA THR A 150 -11.39 22.21 -10.72
C THR A 150 -12.11 22.91 -9.57
N ASN A 151 -13.44 22.78 -9.50
CA ASN A 151 -14.26 23.35 -8.43
C ASN A 151 -14.13 22.52 -7.14
N PRO A 152 -13.85 23.14 -5.98
CA PRO A 152 -13.64 22.43 -4.71
C PRO A 152 -14.87 21.62 -4.26
N ASP A 153 -16.08 22.15 -4.43
CA ASP A 153 -17.31 21.49 -3.98
C ASP A 153 -17.59 20.24 -4.81
N LYS A 154 -17.44 20.35 -6.13
CA LYS A 154 -17.55 19.22 -7.05
C LYS A 154 -16.49 18.16 -6.80
N ARG A 155 -15.26 18.59 -6.47
CA ARG A 155 -14.19 17.66 -6.08
C ARG A 155 -14.54 16.89 -4.80
N GLN A 156 -15.12 17.55 -3.80
CA GLN A 156 -15.55 16.89 -2.56
C GLN A 156 -16.64 15.85 -2.82
N GLU A 157 -17.66 16.20 -3.62
CA GLU A 157 -18.73 15.28 -4.03
C GLU A 157 -18.16 14.04 -4.76
N MET A 158 -17.28 14.28 -5.72
CA MET A 158 -16.60 13.22 -6.47
C MET A 158 -15.78 12.28 -5.57
N LEU A 159 -15.05 12.84 -4.60
CA LEU A 159 -14.28 12.03 -3.65
C LEU A 159 -15.18 11.23 -2.71
N LYS A 160 -16.35 11.74 -2.32
CA LYS A 160 -17.34 10.99 -1.53
C LYS A 160 -17.88 9.80 -2.33
N LYS A 161 -18.35 10.04 -3.56
CA LYS A 161 -18.83 8.98 -4.46
C LYS A 161 -17.78 7.90 -4.70
N ARG A 162 -16.52 8.28 -4.89
CA ARG A 162 -15.41 7.33 -5.08
C ARG A 162 -15.13 6.48 -3.83
N LYS A 163 -15.24 7.06 -2.63
CA LYS A 163 -15.10 6.31 -1.38
C LYS A 163 -16.25 5.32 -1.22
N GLU A 164 -17.47 5.75 -1.50
CA GLU A 164 -18.67 4.91 -1.43
C GLU A 164 -18.56 3.70 -2.38
N TYR A 165 -18.20 3.95 -3.64
CA TYR A 165 -17.96 2.92 -4.64
C TYR A 165 -16.90 1.91 -4.18
N MET A 166 -15.77 2.39 -3.64
CA MET A 166 -14.69 1.53 -3.15
C MET A 166 -15.14 0.65 -1.97
N VAL A 167 -15.93 1.19 -1.05
CA VAL A 167 -16.45 0.42 0.10
C VAL A 167 -17.39 -0.69 -0.37
N LEU A 168 -18.25 -0.41 -1.35
CA LEU A 168 -19.16 -1.42 -1.92
C LEU A 168 -18.42 -2.49 -2.70
N GLN A 169 -17.46 -2.11 -3.55
CA GLN A 169 -16.62 -3.06 -4.27
C GLN A 169 -15.84 -3.96 -3.31
N ALA A 170 -15.27 -3.39 -2.25
CA ALA A 170 -14.58 -4.15 -1.21
C ALA A 170 -15.53 -5.14 -0.51
N ARG A 171 -16.77 -4.72 -0.19
CA ARG A 171 -17.78 -5.59 0.41
C ARG A 171 -18.19 -6.73 -0.51
N LYS A 172 -18.40 -6.47 -1.80
CA LYS A 172 -18.72 -7.48 -2.81
C LYS A 172 -17.60 -8.52 -2.91
N ARG A 173 -16.34 -8.06 -3.03
CA ARG A 173 -15.16 -8.93 -3.06
C ARG A 173 -15.01 -9.77 -1.80
N MET A 174 -15.28 -9.19 -0.62
CA MET A 174 -15.24 -9.91 0.66
C MET A 174 -16.29 -11.05 0.68
N MET A 175 -17.52 -10.79 0.25
CA MET A 175 -18.57 -11.81 0.19
C MET A 175 -18.23 -12.93 -0.80
N GLU A 176 -17.72 -12.59 -1.99
CA GLU A 176 -17.28 -13.59 -2.97
C GLU A 176 -16.17 -14.48 -2.43
N GLN A 177 -15.20 -13.90 -1.71
CA GLN A 177 -14.13 -14.66 -1.06
C GLN A 177 -14.67 -15.59 0.02
N ALA A 178 -15.59 -15.11 0.86
CA ALA A 178 -16.23 -15.94 1.89
C ALA A 178 -17.01 -17.13 1.29
N ASN A 179 -17.76 -16.89 0.20
CA ASN A 179 -18.50 -17.96 -0.49
C ASN A 179 -17.56 -18.97 -1.17
N LYS A 180 -16.46 -18.50 -1.78
CA LYS A 180 -15.44 -19.39 -2.34
C LYS A 180 -14.80 -20.26 -1.24
N GLN A 181 -14.47 -19.67 -0.09
CA GLN A 181 -13.91 -20.41 1.03
C GLN A 181 -14.86 -21.51 1.52
N LYS A 182 -16.15 -21.18 1.68
CA LYS A 182 -17.20 -22.16 2.05
C LYS A 182 -17.34 -23.29 1.02
N LYS A 183 -17.28 -22.98 -0.28
CA LYS A 183 -17.34 -23.99 -1.35
C LYS A 183 -16.12 -24.92 -1.31
N ILE A 184 -14.94 -24.36 -1.08
CA ILE A 184 -13.69 -25.12 -0.92
C ILE A 184 -13.75 -26.03 0.33
N GLU A 185 -14.31 -25.53 1.43
CA GLU A 185 -14.52 -26.32 2.66
C GLU A 185 -15.52 -27.47 2.42
N GLN A 186 -16.60 -27.23 1.68
CA GLN A 186 -17.59 -28.27 1.34
C GLN A 186 -17.04 -29.35 0.38
N GLU A 187 -16.18 -28.99 -0.57
CA GLU A 187 -15.53 -29.96 -1.47
C GLU A 187 -14.46 -30.81 -0.76
N SER A 188 -13.85 -30.30 0.32
CA SER A 188 -12.84 -31.05 1.09
C SER A 188 -13.40 -32.16 1.99
N VAL A 189 -14.71 -32.14 2.31
CA VAL A 189 -15.34 -33.14 3.19
C VAL A 189 -15.83 -34.37 2.41
N SER A 190 -16.01 -34.29 1.09
CA SER A 190 -16.58 -35.38 0.29
C SER A 190 -15.56 -36.40 -0.27
N ASN A 191 -14.25 -36.19 -0.10
CA ASN A 191 -13.21 -37.05 -0.70
C ASN A 191 -12.43 -37.93 0.28
N ASN A 192 -12.85 -38.05 1.55
CA ASN A 192 -12.21 -38.96 2.52
C ASN A 192 -12.76 -40.39 2.45
N ASN A 193 -12.82 -40.96 1.24
CA ASN A 193 -12.96 -42.40 1.05
C ASN A 193 -12.26 -42.79 -0.26
N GLY A 194 -10.95 -42.97 -0.19
CA GLY A 194 -10.21 -43.40 -1.38
C GLY A 194 -8.69 -43.34 -1.24
N SER A 195 -8.13 -44.50 -0.91
CA SER A 195 -6.85 -44.99 -1.41
C SER A 195 -5.56 -44.66 -0.65
N ASN A 196 -5.19 -45.61 0.23
CA ASN A 196 -3.81 -46.01 0.46
C ASN A 196 -3.25 -46.70 -0.80
N ASN A 197 -2.32 -46.07 -1.53
CA ASN A 197 -1.10 -46.70 -2.07
C ASN A 197 -0.32 -45.73 -2.99
N VAL A 198 0.91 -46.14 -3.31
CA VAL A 198 1.84 -45.64 -4.34
C VAL A 198 2.99 -44.76 -3.82
N SER A 199 4.00 -45.47 -3.31
CA SER A 199 5.38 -45.51 -3.82
C SER A 199 5.95 -44.32 -4.60
N ASN A 200 7.13 -43.88 -4.11
CA ASN A 200 8.31 -43.44 -4.85
C ASN A 200 8.06 -42.61 -6.12
N ASN A 201 8.13 -41.28 -5.97
CA ASN A 201 8.70 -40.39 -6.98
C ASN A 201 9.28 -39.16 -6.29
N ASP A 202 10.56 -38.90 -6.54
CA ASP A 202 11.28 -37.67 -6.18
C ASP A 202 10.60 -36.45 -6.84
N SER A 203 9.50 -35.99 -6.27
CA SER A 203 8.83 -34.76 -6.67
C SER A 203 9.37 -33.62 -5.82
N LYS A 204 10.11 -32.70 -6.45
CA LYS A 204 10.64 -31.51 -5.80
C LYS A 204 9.52 -30.77 -5.07
N THR A 205 9.79 -30.39 -3.84
CA THR A 205 8.83 -29.62 -3.00
C THR A 205 8.84 -28.14 -3.36
N PHE A 206 7.83 -27.37 -2.94
CA PHE A 206 7.72 -25.94 -3.26
C PHE A 206 8.99 -25.14 -2.95
N ASP A 207 9.70 -25.51 -1.88
CA ASP A 207 10.96 -24.88 -1.47
C ASP A 207 12.18 -25.30 -2.33
N GLU A 208 12.07 -26.39 -3.10
CA GLU A 208 13.13 -26.91 -3.99
C GLU A 208 12.90 -26.60 -5.48
N MET A 209 11.67 -26.26 -5.88
CA MET A 209 11.38 -25.87 -7.27
C MET A 209 11.93 -24.49 -7.59
N SER A 210 12.56 -24.38 -8.76
CA SER A 210 13.07 -23.10 -9.26
C SER A 210 11.93 -22.12 -9.55
N VAL A 211 12.24 -20.82 -9.57
CA VAL A 211 11.24 -19.78 -9.85
C VAL A 211 10.56 -19.98 -11.21
N ASP A 212 11.30 -20.47 -12.20
CA ASP A 212 10.80 -20.74 -13.55
C ASP A 212 9.86 -21.95 -13.58
N GLU A 213 10.19 -22.99 -12.80
CA GLU A 213 9.35 -24.18 -12.62
C GLU A 213 8.06 -23.83 -11.87
N LEU A 214 8.13 -22.99 -10.83
CA LEU A 214 6.95 -22.50 -10.13
C LEU A 214 6.04 -21.61 -11.00
N ASN A 215 6.58 -20.97 -12.03
CA ASN A 215 5.82 -20.14 -12.96
C ASN A 215 5.22 -20.93 -14.13
N SER A 216 5.73 -22.13 -14.44
CA SER A 216 5.14 -23.03 -15.43
C SER A 216 3.94 -23.80 -14.87
N LEU A 217 3.83 -23.92 -13.54
CA LEU A 217 2.70 -24.53 -12.87
C LEU A 217 1.42 -23.69 -12.97
N SER A 218 0.27 -24.36 -13.07
CA SER A 218 -1.03 -23.70 -12.94
C SER A 218 -1.20 -23.08 -11.55
N ALA A 219 -2.01 -22.02 -11.43
CA ALA A 219 -2.23 -21.33 -10.16
C ALA A 219 -2.74 -22.27 -9.05
N GLU A 220 -3.56 -23.27 -9.41
CA GLU A 220 -4.08 -24.26 -8.47
C GLU A 220 -3.01 -25.28 -8.05
N GLN A 221 -2.16 -25.75 -8.97
CA GLN A 221 -1.05 -26.65 -8.63
C GLN A 221 -0.04 -25.97 -7.70
N ARG A 222 0.31 -24.70 -7.96
CA ARG A 222 1.21 -23.93 -7.11
C ARG A 222 0.64 -23.75 -5.70
N ARG A 223 -0.66 -23.50 -5.60
CA ARG A 223 -1.38 -23.38 -4.33
C ARG A 223 -1.37 -24.70 -3.56
N GLN A 224 -1.63 -25.83 -4.23
CA GLN A 224 -1.61 -27.15 -3.62
C GLN A 224 -0.22 -27.48 -3.06
N GLN A 225 0.84 -27.23 -3.82
CA GLN A 225 2.21 -27.43 -3.36
C GLN A 225 2.57 -26.55 -2.16
N MET A 226 2.11 -25.29 -2.14
CA MET A 226 2.30 -24.39 -1.01
C MET A 226 1.59 -24.89 0.25
N LEU A 227 0.35 -25.40 0.12
CA LEU A 227 -0.40 -26.00 1.22
C LEU A 227 0.28 -27.28 1.74
N GLN A 228 0.81 -28.10 0.84
CA GLN A 228 1.57 -29.30 1.20
C GLN A 228 2.85 -28.93 1.99
N ALA A 229 3.57 -27.89 1.57
CA ALA A 229 4.74 -27.39 2.29
C ALA A 229 4.39 -26.84 3.69
N LEU A 230 3.26 -26.13 3.83
CA LEU A 230 2.78 -25.64 5.13
C LEU A 230 2.41 -26.77 6.09
N ASN A 231 1.72 -27.80 5.60
CA ASN A 231 1.37 -28.97 6.40
C ASN A 231 2.62 -29.72 6.88
N ARG A 232 3.62 -29.86 6.00
CA ARG A 232 4.90 -30.47 6.36
C ARG A 232 5.66 -29.65 7.42
N ARG A 233 5.71 -28.32 7.27
CA ARG A 233 6.31 -27.43 8.28
C ARG A 233 5.61 -27.56 9.64
N ASN A 234 4.30 -27.75 9.65
CA ASN A 234 3.54 -27.95 10.88
C ASN A 234 3.72 -29.36 11.47
N SER A 235 3.94 -30.39 10.65
CA SER A 235 4.25 -31.74 11.14
C SER A 235 5.67 -31.82 11.73
N GLU A 236 6.67 -31.20 11.09
CA GLU A 236 8.04 -31.16 11.59
C GLU A 236 8.13 -30.48 12.96
N LYS A 237 7.33 -29.44 13.22
CA LYS A 237 7.24 -28.79 14.54
C LYS A 237 6.63 -29.67 15.64
N ASN A 238 5.83 -30.66 15.30
CA ASN A 238 5.24 -31.60 16.27
C ASN A 238 6.17 -32.77 16.62
N ILE A 239 7.26 -32.97 15.87
CA ILE A 239 8.23 -34.06 16.10
C ILE A 239 9.31 -33.67 17.12
N PHE A 240 9.43 -32.37 17.45
CA PHE A 240 10.40 -31.84 18.42
C PHE A 240 9.78 -31.43 19.78
N GLN A 241 8.62 -31.98 20.13
CA GLN A 241 8.07 -31.99 21.50
C GLN A 241 8.02 -33.42 22.01
#